data_AF-K0SCS5-F1
#
_entry.id   AF-K0SCS5-F1
#
_cell.length_a   1.000
_cell.length_b   1.000
_cell.length_c   1.000
_cell.angle_alpha   90.00
_cell.angle_beta   90.00
_cell.angle_gamma   90.00
#
_symmetry.space_group_name_H-M   'P 1'
#
loop_
_entity.id
_entity.type
_entity.pdbx_description
1 polymer ?
#
loop_
_entity_poly.entity_id
_entity_poly.type
_entity_poly.pdbx_seq_one_letter_code
_entity_poly.pdbx_strand_id
1 'polypeptide(L)'
;MARLSLLVAVAAVSSTAAFSVSENNNAVSRRETFGKAASLIAGAASIVASPASSLAEVTDETPKVTTRMGGLLEKYQDSRGWTILAPSGWNSFDGEVGAYDKKWQDLVSQTDNVKISSTPVKSTTTSVDILGPVEDVGKSLASKRSAKLIAALERQTDGILFYTFDFALDDGTHQLLQLCVNKGKIWSVDANTLEKSYAKKKDLYYNILGSFMPKLN
;
A
#
# COMPACT_ATOMS: atom_id res chain seq x y z
N MET A 1 6.60 -62.35 43.41
CA MET A 1 7.97 -62.85 43.10
C MET A 1 8.79 -61.62 42.67
N ALA A 2 9.41 -60.89 43.62
CA ALA A 2 10.86 -60.92 43.95
C ALA A 2 11.74 -60.47 42.75
N ARG A 3 12.18 -59.20 42.64
CA ARG A 3 13.30 -58.44 43.29
C ARG A 3 14.72 -58.80 42.79
N LEU A 4 15.41 -57.82 42.18
CA LEU A 4 16.82 -57.33 42.37
C LEU A 4 17.18 -56.44 41.14
N SER A 5 17.53 -55.14 41.15
CA SER A 5 18.30 -54.21 41.99
C SER A 5 19.83 -54.26 41.85
N LEU A 6 20.43 -53.26 41.17
CA LEU A 6 21.74 -52.60 41.45
C LEU A 6 21.84 -51.30 40.58
N LEU A 7 21.81 -50.02 41.06
CA LEU A 7 22.77 -49.20 41.86
C LEU A 7 24.17 -49.11 41.17
N VAL A 8 24.90 -48.00 40.92
CA VAL A 8 25.09 -46.60 41.42
C VAL A 8 25.89 -45.86 40.28
N ALA A 9 25.81 -44.56 39.99
CA ALA A 9 26.50 -43.51 40.76
C ALA A 9 26.14 -42.07 40.37
N VAL A 10 26.13 -41.27 41.44
CA VAL A 10 25.85 -39.84 41.58
C VAL A 10 27.15 -39.05 41.44
N ALA A 11 27.09 -37.89 40.81
CA ALA A 11 27.92 -36.75 41.17
C ALA A 11 27.10 -35.46 41.02
N ALA A 12 26.78 -34.86 42.17
CA ALA A 12 26.17 -33.56 42.32
C ALA A 12 27.25 -32.47 42.25
N VAL A 13 26.96 -31.34 41.60
CA VAL A 13 27.60 -30.05 41.92
C VAL A 13 26.52 -28.97 41.93
N SER A 14 26.59 -28.17 42.98
CA SER A 14 25.56 -27.33 43.57
C SER A 14 25.34 -26.00 42.85
N SER A 15 24.12 -25.48 43.03
CA SER A 15 23.68 -24.13 42.66
C SER A 15 24.40 -23.03 43.43
N THR A 16 24.69 -21.92 42.74
CA THR A 16 24.68 -20.57 43.33
C THR A 16 24.10 -19.58 42.32
N ALA A 17 23.07 -18.86 42.77
CA ALA A 17 22.59 -17.65 42.12
C ALA A 17 23.55 -16.51 42.44
N ALA A 18 23.87 -15.66 41.46
CA ALA A 18 24.30 -14.29 41.70
C ALA A 18 24.04 -13.45 40.45
N PHE A 19 23.06 -12.55 40.57
CA PHE A 19 22.99 -11.34 39.77
C PHE A 19 24.10 -10.39 40.23
N SER A 20 24.91 -9.86 39.31
CA SER A 20 25.59 -8.58 39.51
C SER A 20 25.91 -7.92 38.17
N VAL A 21 25.54 -6.65 38.09
CA VAL A 21 25.72 -5.69 36.99
C VAL A 21 27.05 -4.93 37.13
N SER A 22 27.49 -4.33 36.02
CA SER A 22 28.57 -3.33 35.81
C SER A 22 29.96 -3.91 35.51
N GLU A 23 30.75 -3.42 34.54
CA GLU A 23 30.64 -2.22 33.69
C GLU A 23 31.66 -2.32 32.53
N ASN A 24 31.36 -1.60 31.43
CA ASN A 24 32.27 -1.06 30.42
C ASN A 24 33.27 -1.99 29.68
N ASN A 25 32.93 -2.28 28.40
CA ASN A 25 33.87 -2.01 27.32
C ASN A 25 33.18 -1.62 26.02
N ASN A 26 33.79 -0.64 25.38
CA ASN A 26 33.25 0.29 24.41
C ASN A 26 33.08 -0.38 23.03
N ALA A 27 31.85 -0.59 22.59
CA ALA A 27 31.50 -0.94 21.22
C ALA A 27 30.36 -0.04 20.75
N VAL A 28 30.75 0.98 19.98
CA VAL A 28 29.95 2.08 19.46
C VAL A 28 28.66 1.57 18.79
N SER A 29 27.53 1.84 19.45
CA SER A 29 26.19 1.45 19.03
C SER A 29 25.41 2.69 18.61
N ARG A 30 25.13 2.81 17.30
CA ARG A 30 24.08 3.54 16.51
C ARG A 30 23.24 4.70 17.14
N ARG A 31 23.66 5.32 18.23
CA ARG A 31 22.98 6.43 18.94
C ARG A 31 23.76 7.75 18.90
N GLU A 32 24.85 7.84 18.16
CA GLU A 32 25.64 9.08 18.03
C GLU A 32 25.41 9.86 16.72
N THR A 33 24.53 9.42 15.82
CA THR A 33 24.29 10.12 14.54
C THR A 33 23.09 11.08 14.53
N PHE A 34 22.42 11.31 15.67
CA PHE A 34 21.37 12.34 15.78
C PHE A 34 21.83 13.63 16.48
N GLY A 35 23.14 13.80 16.66
CA GLY A 35 23.75 14.97 17.33
C GLY A 35 24.25 16.08 16.41
N LYS A 36 23.68 16.26 15.21
CA LYS A 36 23.95 17.42 14.35
C LYS A 36 22.69 17.96 13.70
N ALA A 37 21.78 18.46 14.52
CA ALA A 37 20.77 19.42 14.11
C ALA A 37 20.63 20.51 15.18
N ALA A 38 21.05 21.72 14.80
CA ALA A 38 20.63 23.01 15.34
C ALA A 38 20.78 23.26 16.86
N SER A 39 21.92 23.87 17.22
CA SER A 39 21.95 25.16 17.94
C SER A 39 20.71 25.52 18.77
N LEU A 40 20.79 25.29 20.07
CA LEU A 40 19.90 25.81 21.10
C LEU A 40 19.98 27.35 21.14
N ILE A 41 18.93 28.05 20.70
CA ILE A 41 18.66 29.43 21.13
C ILE A 41 17.70 29.35 22.31
N ALA A 42 18.14 29.91 23.43
CA ALA A 42 17.41 30.04 24.68
C ALA A 42 16.11 30.85 24.49
N GLY A 43 15.00 30.34 25.02
CA GLY A 43 13.73 31.06 25.11
C GLY A 43 12.58 30.14 25.49
N ALA A 44 11.94 30.41 26.63
CA ALA A 44 10.94 29.58 27.25
C ALA A 44 9.63 29.44 26.44
N ALA A 45 9.16 28.21 26.24
CA ALA A 45 7.73 27.85 26.17
C ALA A 45 7.58 26.32 26.17
N SER A 46 7.11 25.75 27.28
CA SER A 46 6.67 24.36 27.37
C SER A 46 5.38 24.18 26.57
N ILE A 47 5.48 23.57 25.39
CA ILE A 47 4.31 23.10 24.63
C ILE A 47 4.13 21.61 24.90
N VAL A 48 3.08 21.31 25.65
CA VAL A 48 2.61 19.96 25.95
C VAL A 48 1.99 19.42 24.67
N ALA A 49 2.73 18.63 23.89
CA ALA A 49 2.19 17.98 22.71
C ALA A 49 1.27 16.82 23.12
N SER A 50 -0.02 17.10 23.25
CA SER A 50 -1.06 16.06 23.23
C SER A 50 -1.15 15.49 21.80
N PRO A 51 -1.40 14.19 21.60
CA PRO A 51 -1.60 13.62 20.28
C PRO A 51 -3.02 13.98 19.84
N ALA A 52 -3.20 15.19 19.30
CA ALA A 52 -4.39 15.50 18.54
C ALA A 52 -4.37 14.61 17.30
N SER A 53 -5.37 13.74 17.18
CA SER A 53 -5.69 13.00 15.98
C SER A 53 -5.78 14.00 14.82
N SER A 54 -4.74 14.05 13.99
CA SER A 54 -4.74 14.89 12.80
C SER A 54 -5.76 14.33 11.83
N LEU A 55 -6.94 14.93 11.79
CA LEU A 55 -7.77 14.95 10.59
C LEU A 55 -6.88 15.55 9.49
N ALA A 56 -6.39 14.69 8.60
CA ALA A 56 -5.56 15.09 7.49
C ALA A 56 -6.38 16.02 6.58
N GLU A 57 -6.02 17.29 6.56
CA GLU A 57 -6.44 18.22 5.52
C GLU A 57 -5.81 17.75 4.20
N VAL A 58 -6.60 17.71 3.12
CA VAL A 58 -6.17 17.25 1.78
C VAL A 58 -5.26 18.31 1.13
N THR A 59 -4.08 18.55 1.71
CA THR A 59 -3.13 19.56 1.24
C THR A 59 -1.71 19.04 1.03
N ASP A 60 -1.38 17.82 1.45
CA ASP A 60 -0.08 17.21 1.15
C ASP A 60 -0.12 16.50 -0.21
N GLU A 61 0.47 17.16 -1.22
CA GLU A 61 0.77 16.57 -2.53
C GLU A 61 1.59 15.28 -2.32
N THR A 62 0.96 14.14 -2.56
CA THR A 62 1.58 12.84 -2.40
C THR A 62 2.42 12.54 -3.65
N PRO A 63 3.74 12.28 -3.50
CA PRO A 63 4.60 12.04 -4.64
C PRO A 63 4.16 10.78 -5.40
N LYS A 64 4.25 10.85 -6.73
CA LYS A 64 4.02 9.70 -7.61
C LYS A 64 4.98 8.57 -7.26
N VAL A 65 4.46 7.35 -7.20
CA VAL A 65 5.29 6.17 -6.99
C VAL A 65 6.15 5.89 -8.24
N THR A 66 7.47 5.78 -8.04
CA THR A 66 8.45 5.51 -9.11
C THR A 66 9.31 4.28 -8.87
N THR A 67 9.11 3.56 -7.77
CA THR A 67 9.87 2.33 -7.44
C THR A 67 9.56 1.21 -8.42
N ARG A 68 10.61 0.59 -9.00
CA ARG A 68 10.48 -0.58 -9.90
C ARG A 68 10.49 -1.92 -9.18
N MET A 69 10.52 -1.93 -7.84
CA MET A 69 10.50 -3.14 -7.02
C MET A 69 11.51 -4.21 -7.48
N GLY A 70 12.75 -3.81 -7.73
CA GLY A 70 13.81 -4.72 -8.17
C GLY A 70 13.63 -5.30 -9.59
N GLY A 71 12.84 -4.64 -10.45
CA GLY A 71 12.56 -5.08 -11.82
C GLY A 71 11.21 -5.78 -12.00
N LEU A 72 10.44 -5.95 -10.92
CA LEU A 72 9.07 -6.50 -10.99
C LEU A 72 8.09 -5.55 -11.70
N LEU A 73 8.41 -4.25 -11.75
CA LEU A 73 7.58 -3.25 -12.42
C LEU A 73 8.36 -2.50 -13.49
N GLU A 74 7.74 -2.31 -14.64
CA GLU A 74 8.29 -1.62 -15.81
C GLU A 74 7.47 -0.39 -16.17
N LYS A 75 8.13 0.67 -16.63
CA LYS A 75 7.41 1.87 -17.08
C LYS A 75 6.68 1.56 -18.38
N TYR A 76 5.36 1.71 -18.34
CA TYR A 76 4.50 1.60 -19.51
C TYR A 76 3.87 2.96 -19.81
N GLN A 77 3.82 3.29 -21.09
CA GLN A 77 3.18 4.49 -21.62
C GLN A 77 2.28 4.08 -22.76
N ASP A 78 1.04 4.56 -22.71
CA ASP A 78 0.07 4.27 -23.75
C ASP A 78 -0.12 5.45 -24.70
N SER A 79 -0.51 5.12 -25.92
CA SER A 79 -0.87 6.07 -26.98
C SER A 79 -2.01 7.02 -26.59
N ARG A 80 -2.91 6.61 -25.67
CA ARG A 80 -4.01 7.44 -25.15
C ARG A 80 -3.54 8.52 -24.16
N GLY A 81 -2.24 8.55 -23.86
CA GLY A 81 -1.61 9.64 -23.14
C GLY A 81 -1.66 9.52 -21.61
N TRP A 82 -1.46 8.30 -21.11
CA TRP A 82 -1.31 7.97 -19.69
C TRP A 82 -0.07 7.09 -19.46
N THR A 83 0.41 7.05 -18.21
CA THR A 83 1.58 6.25 -17.80
C THR A 83 1.28 5.44 -16.55
N ILE A 84 1.91 4.26 -16.43
CA ILE A 84 1.83 3.41 -15.24
C ILE A 84 3.13 2.59 -15.12
N LEU A 85 3.41 2.08 -13.92
CA LEU A 85 4.34 0.97 -13.74
C LEU A 85 3.55 -0.34 -13.88
N ALA A 86 3.75 -1.05 -15.00
CA ALA A 86 3.09 -2.31 -15.29
C ALA A 86 3.90 -3.49 -14.70
N PRO A 87 3.24 -4.58 -14.27
CA PRO A 87 3.93 -5.77 -13.79
C PRO A 87 4.70 -6.45 -14.93
N SER A 88 6.00 -6.70 -14.71
CA SER A 88 6.85 -7.42 -15.64
C SER A 88 6.50 -8.90 -15.66
N GLY A 89 6.59 -9.54 -16.83
CA GLY A 89 6.28 -10.96 -17.02
C GLY A 89 4.79 -11.31 -17.03
N TRP A 90 3.88 -10.33 -17.04
CA TRP A 90 2.44 -10.55 -17.18
C TRP A 90 2.03 -10.48 -18.65
N ASN A 91 1.00 -11.24 -19.02
CA ASN A 91 0.40 -11.11 -20.36
C ASN A 91 -0.35 -9.78 -20.45
N SER A 92 -0.13 -9.04 -21.54
CA SER A 92 -0.81 -7.78 -21.80
C SER A 92 -1.84 -7.94 -22.91
N PHE A 93 -3.04 -7.39 -22.71
CA PHE A 93 -4.15 -7.40 -23.65
C PHE A 93 -4.63 -5.98 -23.85
N ASP A 94 -4.75 -5.57 -25.11
CA ASP A 94 -5.45 -4.35 -25.49
C ASP A 94 -6.95 -4.63 -25.50
N GLY A 95 -7.72 -3.76 -24.85
CA GLY A 95 -9.16 -3.92 -24.75
C GLY A 95 -9.93 -3.09 -25.77
N GLU A 96 -11.19 -3.46 -25.94
CA GLU A 96 -12.13 -2.76 -26.80
C GLU A 96 -12.77 -1.57 -26.08
N VAL A 97 -13.20 -0.59 -26.86
CA VAL A 97 -13.86 0.62 -26.37
C VAL A 97 -15.11 0.24 -25.58
N GLY A 98 -15.17 0.61 -24.30
CA GLY A 98 -16.31 0.34 -23.42
C GLY A 98 -16.15 -0.86 -22.49
N ALA A 99 -15.12 -1.69 -22.65
CA ALA A 99 -14.81 -2.78 -21.72
C ALA A 99 -13.61 -2.43 -20.82
N TYR A 100 -12.44 -2.30 -21.42
CA TYR A 100 -11.21 -1.84 -20.77
C TYR A 100 -10.27 -1.30 -21.84
N ASP A 101 -9.34 -0.45 -21.44
CA ASP A 101 -8.34 0.12 -22.34
C ASP A 101 -7.14 -0.83 -22.45
N LYS A 102 -6.63 -1.28 -21.30
CA LYS A 102 -5.51 -2.20 -21.19
C LYS A 102 -5.73 -3.15 -20.02
N LYS A 103 -5.38 -4.42 -20.19
CA LYS A 103 -5.40 -5.43 -19.13
C LYS A 103 -4.04 -6.14 -19.07
N TRP A 104 -3.48 -6.27 -17.88
CA TRP A 104 -2.42 -7.20 -17.58
C TRP A 104 -2.98 -8.35 -16.76
N GLN A 105 -2.55 -9.57 -17.06
CA GLN A 105 -2.95 -10.77 -16.35
C GLN A 105 -1.74 -11.65 -16.08
N ASP A 106 -1.62 -12.14 -14.85
CA ASP A 106 -0.55 -13.04 -14.45
C ASP A 106 -0.64 -14.35 -15.27
N LEU A 107 0.52 -14.88 -15.66
CA LEU A 107 0.66 -16.15 -16.37
C LEU A 107 0.24 -17.33 -15.50
N VAL A 108 0.51 -17.26 -14.20
CA VAL A 108 0.32 -18.38 -13.27
C VAL A 108 -1.06 -18.32 -12.63
N SER A 109 -1.50 -17.14 -12.22
CA SER A 109 -2.81 -16.96 -11.57
C SER A 109 -3.72 -16.07 -12.40
N GLN A 110 -4.67 -16.67 -13.11
CA GLN A 110 -5.61 -15.90 -13.94
C GLN A 110 -6.50 -14.93 -13.13
N THR A 111 -6.68 -15.19 -11.83
CA THR A 111 -7.37 -14.29 -10.91
C THR A 111 -6.59 -12.99 -10.72
N ASP A 112 -5.26 -13.04 -10.78
CA ASP A 112 -4.41 -11.87 -10.62
C ASP A 112 -4.37 -11.07 -11.92
N ASN A 113 -5.00 -9.90 -11.89
CA ASN A 113 -5.08 -9.03 -13.06
C ASN A 113 -5.12 -7.56 -12.66
N VAL A 114 -4.62 -6.71 -13.56
CA VAL A 114 -4.73 -5.25 -13.47
C VAL A 114 -5.40 -4.76 -14.75
N LYS A 115 -6.50 -4.03 -14.62
CA LYS A 115 -7.27 -3.47 -15.73
C LYS A 115 -7.30 -1.95 -15.60
N ILE A 116 -7.16 -1.27 -16.72
CA ILE A 116 -7.37 0.17 -16.82
C ILE A 116 -8.56 0.39 -17.74
N SER A 117 -9.51 1.22 -17.33
CA SER A 117 -10.63 1.62 -18.18
C SER A 117 -10.77 3.14 -18.18
N SER A 118 -11.25 3.69 -19.30
CA SER A 118 -11.63 5.09 -19.37
C SER A 118 -13.08 5.24 -19.82
N THR A 119 -13.84 6.02 -19.07
CA THR A 119 -15.24 6.35 -19.38
C THR A 119 -15.36 7.86 -19.57
N PRO A 120 -15.92 8.35 -20.69
CA PRO A 120 -16.11 9.78 -20.91
C PRO A 120 -17.08 10.36 -19.87
N VAL A 121 -16.80 11.57 -19.40
CA VAL A 121 -17.68 12.33 -18.50
C VAL A 121 -18.09 13.66 -19.11
N LYS A 122 -19.12 14.29 -18.53
CA LYS A 122 -19.54 15.63 -18.91
C LYS A 122 -18.37 16.59 -18.71
N SER A 123 -18.20 17.56 -19.61
CA SER A 123 -17.09 18.52 -19.60
C SER A 123 -17.00 19.37 -18.32
N THR A 124 -18.06 19.41 -17.53
CA THR A 124 -18.12 20.10 -16.23
C THR A 124 -17.44 19.32 -15.10
N THR A 125 -17.14 18.03 -15.30
CA THR A 125 -16.52 17.16 -14.30
C THR A 125 -15.01 17.22 -14.43
N THR A 126 -14.37 18.03 -13.58
CA THR A 126 -12.91 18.23 -13.58
C THR A 126 -12.21 17.32 -12.57
N SER A 127 -12.90 16.97 -11.48
CA SER A 127 -12.34 16.26 -10.33
C SER A 127 -13.26 15.11 -9.89
N VAL A 128 -12.69 14.17 -9.13
CA VAL A 128 -13.42 12.98 -8.62
C VAL A 128 -14.27 13.29 -7.38
N ASP A 129 -14.06 14.45 -6.76
CA ASP A 129 -14.85 15.01 -5.65
C ASP A 129 -16.35 15.13 -5.97
N ILE A 130 -16.72 15.29 -7.23
CA ILE A 130 -18.11 15.31 -7.71
C ILE A 130 -18.85 13.99 -7.39
N LEU A 131 -18.13 12.88 -7.20
CA LEU A 131 -18.73 11.62 -6.76
C LEU A 131 -19.19 11.65 -5.29
N GLY A 132 -18.75 12.64 -4.52
CA GLY A 132 -18.99 12.77 -3.09
C GLY A 132 -17.81 12.29 -2.24
N PRO A 133 -17.97 12.27 -0.90
CA PRO A 133 -16.94 11.85 0.03
C PRO A 133 -16.43 10.44 -0.28
N VAL A 134 -15.11 10.24 -0.18
CA VAL A 134 -14.46 8.97 -0.53
C VAL A 134 -15.08 7.78 0.20
N GLU A 135 -15.43 7.91 1.48
CA GLU A 135 -16.08 6.82 2.22
C GLU A 135 -17.47 6.45 1.69
N ASP A 136 -18.28 7.44 1.33
CA ASP A 136 -19.66 7.21 0.87
C ASP A 136 -19.66 6.58 -0.52
N VAL A 137 -18.75 7.03 -1.38
CA VAL A 137 -18.49 6.41 -2.68
C VAL A 137 -18.03 4.96 -2.49
N GLY A 138 -17.08 4.73 -1.58
CA GLY A 138 -16.59 3.40 -1.23
C GLY A 138 -17.71 2.47 -0.75
N LYS A 139 -18.56 2.93 0.18
CA LYS A 139 -19.72 2.17 0.71
C LYS A 139 -20.74 1.84 -0.39
N SER A 140 -21.02 2.79 -1.28
CA SER A 140 -21.90 2.58 -2.43
C SER A 140 -21.35 1.55 -3.41
N LEU A 141 -20.05 1.62 -3.71
CA LEU A 141 -19.35 0.68 -4.58
C LEU A 141 -19.25 -0.72 -3.98
N ALA A 142 -19.02 -0.82 -2.68
CA ALA A 142 -19.01 -2.07 -1.92
C ALA A 142 -20.40 -2.75 -1.96
N SER A 143 -21.46 -1.97 -1.70
CA SER A 143 -22.84 -2.48 -1.68
C SER A 143 -23.27 -3.04 -3.04
N LYS A 144 -22.88 -2.39 -4.15
CA LYS A 144 -23.17 -2.88 -5.51
C LYS A 144 -22.46 -4.17 -5.89
N ARG A 145 -21.35 -4.49 -5.21
CA ARG A 145 -20.51 -5.66 -5.47
C ARG A 145 -20.71 -6.78 -4.44
N SER A 146 -21.57 -6.59 -3.45
CA SER A 146 -21.64 -7.45 -2.26
C SER A 146 -20.25 -7.68 -1.66
N ALA A 147 -19.46 -6.61 -1.53
CA ALA A 147 -18.09 -6.64 -1.03
C ALA A 147 -17.97 -5.87 0.29
N LYS A 148 -16.97 -6.21 1.09
CA LYS A 148 -16.60 -5.45 2.30
C LYS A 148 -15.58 -4.38 1.94
N LEU A 149 -15.88 -3.13 2.26
CA LEU A 149 -14.90 -2.03 2.19
C LEU A 149 -13.90 -2.17 3.35
N ILE A 150 -12.61 -2.31 3.04
CA ILE A 150 -11.53 -2.40 4.02
C ILE A 150 -10.90 -1.03 4.24
N ALA A 151 -10.61 -0.31 3.17
CA ALA A 151 -10.03 1.01 3.22
C ALA A 151 -10.56 1.90 2.10
N ALA A 152 -10.69 3.18 2.40
CA ALA A 152 -10.97 4.24 1.46
C ALA A 152 -9.94 5.34 1.70
N LEU A 153 -9.14 5.64 0.70
CA LEU A 153 -8.03 6.58 0.78
C LEU A 153 -8.16 7.63 -0.31
N GLU A 154 -7.80 8.85 0.04
CA GLU A 154 -7.74 9.98 -0.86
C GLU A 154 -6.29 10.42 -0.98
N ARG A 155 -5.84 10.69 -2.21
CA ARG A 155 -4.51 11.25 -2.47
C ARG A 155 -4.60 12.29 -3.58
N GLN A 156 -3.81 13.34 -3.44
CA GLN A 156 -3.62 14.33 -4.50
C GLN A 156 -2.19 14.19 -5.03
N THR A 157 -2.06 14.12 -6.36
CA THR A 157 -0.76 14.02 -7.02
C THR A 157 -0.74 14.85 -8.28
N ASP A 158 0.16 15.83 -8.33
CA ASP A 158 0.28 16.83 -9.39
C ASP A 158 -1.05 17.55 -9.69
N GLY A 159 -1.79 17.93 -8.65
CA GLY A 159 -3.09 18.61 -8.77
C GLY A 159 -4.23 17.73 -9.31
N ILE A 160 -4.05 16.41 -9.37
CA ILE A 160 -5.10 15.44 -9.72
C ILE A 160 -5.50 14.68 -8.46
N LEU A 161 -6.80 14.63 -8.19
CA LEU A 161 -7.36 13.89 -7.07
C LEU A 161 -7.62 12.43 -7.43
N PHE A 162 -7.18 11.53 -6.57
CA PHE A 162 -7.35 10.09 -6.70
C PHE A 162 -8.06 9.52 -5.48
N TYR A 163 -9.05 8.68 -5.75
CA TYR A 163 -9.71 7.86 -4.74
C TYR A 163 -9.24 6.43 -4.90
N THR A 164 -8.75 5.82 -3.83
CA THR A 164 -8.31 4.44 -3.78
C THR A 164 -9.18 3.68 -2.79
N PHE A 165 -9.69 2.54 -3.24
CA PHE A 165 -10.57 1.66 -2.48
C PHE A 165 -9.96 0.28 -2.40
N ASP A 166 -10.13 -0.34 -1.25
CA ASP A 166 -9.69 -1.70 -0.95
C ASP A 166 -10.94 -2.51 -0.55
N PHE A 167 -11.26 -3.54 -1.33
CA PHE A 167 -12.44 -4.38 -1.17
C PHE A 167 -12.05 -5.84 -0.99
N ALA A 168 -12.68 -6.50 -0.01
CA ALA A 168 -12.71 -7.96 0.08
C ALA A 168 -14.08 -8.48 -0.36
N LEU A 169 -14.10 -9.32 -1.38
CA LEU A 169 -15.30 -9.96 -1.88
C LEU A 169 -15.50 -11.31 -1.18
N ASP A 170 -16.75 -11.74 -1.04
CA ASP A 170 -17.12 -12.98 -0.36
C ASP A 170 -16.63 -14.25 -1.08
N ASP A 171 -16.29 -14.15 -2.37
CA ASP A 171 -15.74 -15.24 -3.17
C ASP A 171 -14.24 -15.51 -2.91
N GLY A 172 -13.62 -14.74 -2.01
CA GLY A 172 -12.20 -14.80 -1.69
C GLY A 172 -11.32 -14.01 -2.67
N THR A 173 -11.92 -13.14 -3.50
CA THR A 173 -11.21 -12.16 -4.32
C THR A 173 -11.01 -10.87 -3.55
N HIS A 174 -9.83 -10.31 -3.68
CA HIS A 174 -9.46 -9.01 -3.15
C HIS A 174 -9.31 -8.03 -4.31
N GLN A 175 -10.03 -6.91 -4.27
CA GLN A 175 -10.05 -5.91 -5.33
C GLN A 175 -9.58 -4.56 -4.81
N LEU A 176 -8.54 -4.01 -5.44
CA LEU A 176 -8.12 -2.62 -5.29
C LEU A 176 -8.63 -1.84 -6.50
N LEU A 177 -9.34 -0.75 -6.23
CA LEU A 177 -9.87 0.13 -7.27
C LEU A 177 -9.36 1.54 -7.03
N GLN A 178 -8.78 2.15 -8.05
CA GLN A 178 -8.44 3.56 -8.04
C GLN A 178 -9.22 4.33 -9.09
N LEU A 179 -9.79 5.48 -8.71
CA LEU A 179 -10.54 6.37 -9.58
C LEU A 179 -9.89 7.76 -9.62
N CYS A 180 -9.86 8.37 -10.80
CA CYS A 180 -9.53 9.78 -10.96
C CYS A 180 -10.19 10.37 -12.21
N VAL A 181 -10.31 11.69 -12.25
CA VAL A 181 -10.82 12.42 -13.41
C VAL A 181 -9.68 13.20 -14.06
N ASN A 182 -9.51 13.06 -15.37
CA ASN A 182 -8.66 13.94 -16.16
C ASN A 182 -9.05 13.89 -17.64
N LYS A 183 -8.80 14.97 -18.39
CA LYS A 183 -9.05 15.08 -19.84
C LYS A 183 -10.51 14.73 -20.22
N GLY A 184 -11.47 15.10 -19.38
CA GLY A 184 -12.90 14.80 -19.60
C GLY A 184 -13.26 13.31 -19.53
N LYS A 185 -12.42 12.49 -18.87
CA LYS A 185 -12.66 11.07 -18.65
C LYS A 185 -12.47 10.70 -17.19
N ILE A 186 -13.29 9.77 -16.69
CA ILE A 186 -12.98 9.00 -15.48
C ILE A 186 -12.07 7.86 -15.90
N TRP A 187 -10.94 7.75 -15.21
CA TRP A 187 -10.04 6.62 -15.30
C TRP A 187 -10.27 5.71 -14.11
N SER A 188 -10.46 4.42 -14.37
CA SER A 188 -10.45 3.37 -13.34
C SER A 188 -9.21 2.51 -13.50
N VAL A 189 -8.56 2.18 -12.39
CA VAL A 189 -7.51 1.18 -12.31
C VAL A 189 -7.97 0.11 -11.33
N ASP A 190 -8.25 -1.07 -11.85
CA ASP A 190 -8.79 -2.21 -11.12
C ASP A 190 -7.74 -3.30 -11.01
N ALA A 191 -7.25 -3.57 -9.81
CA ALA A 191 -6.35 -4.67 -9.53
C ALA A 191 -7.08 -5.74 -8.71
N ASN A 192 -7.17 -6.96 -9.24
CA ASN A 192 -7.80 -8.09 -8.58
C ASN A 192 -6.74 -9.12 -8.22
N THR A 193 -6.91 -9.75 -7.06
CA THR A 193 -6.08 -10.86 -6.60
C THR A 193 -6.85 -11.82 -5.71
N LEU A 194 -6.27 -12.97 -5.41
CA LEU A 194 -6.81 -13.90 -4.43
C LEU A 194 -6.45 -13.43 -3.00
N GLU A 195 -7.41 -13.44 -2.08
CA GLU A 195 -7.23 -12.95 -0.69
C GLU A 195 -6.02 -13.60 0.00
N LYS A 196 -5.83 -14.91 -0.18
CA LYS A 196 -4.68 -15.66 0.36
C LYS A 196 -3.32 -15.16 -0.12
N SER A 197 -3.27 -14.53 -1.29
CA SER A 197 -2.07 -14.00 -1.93
C SER A 197 -1.90 -12.50 -1.71
N TYR A 198 -2.98 -11.81 -1.30
CA TYR A 198 -3.01 -10.35 -1.17
C TYR A 198 -1.90 -9.83 -0.25
N ALA A 199 -1.71 -10.44 0.93
CA ALA A 199 -0.68 -9.99 1.88
C ALA A 199 0.75 -9.93 1.28
N LYS A 200 1.06 -10.79 0.31
CA LYS A 200 2.38 -10.83 -0.37
C LYS A 200 2.46 -9.89 -1.56
N LYS A 201 1.33 -9.61 -2.21
CA LYS A 201 1.24 -8.80 -3.44
C LYS A 201 0.73 -7.38 -3.18
N LYS A 202 0.35 -7.06 -1.95
CA LYS A 202 -0.19 -5.75 -1.53
C LYS A 202 0.69 -4.62 -2.01
N ASP A 203 1.97 -4.63 -1.65
CA ASP A 203 2.92 -3.57 -2.01
C ASP A 203 3.07 -3.43 -3.52
N LEU A 204 3.03 -4.55 -4.26
CA LEU A 204 3.06 -4.53 -5.72
C LEU A 204 1.84 -3.78 -6.29
N TYR A 205 0.63 -4.09 -5.82
CA TYR A 205 -0.58 -3.43 -6.31
C TYR A 205 -0.64 -1.94 -5.91
N TYR A 206 -0.30 -1.59 -4.67
CA TYR A 206 -0.23 -0.18 -4.25
C TYR A 206 0.79 0.61 -5.06
N ASN A 207 1.93 0.01 -5.42
CA ASN A 207 2.91 0.65 -6.29
C ASN A 207 2.40 0.84 -7.73
N ILE A 208 1.70 -0.16 -8.28
CA ILE A 208 1.05 -0.04 -9.60
C ILE A 208 0.02 1.10 -9.58
N LEU A 209 -0.90 1.11 -8.61
CA LEU A 209 -1.95 2.13 -8.46
C LEU A 209 -1.34 3.53 -8.24
N GLY A 210 -0.39 3.66 -7.32
CA GLY A 210 0.27 4.93 -6.99
C GLY A 210 1.20 5.47 -8.09
N SER A 211 1.56 4.64 -9.06
CA SER A 211 2.34 5.05 -10.24
C SER A 211 1.49 5.51 -11.42
N PHE A 212 0.17 5.24 -11.39
CA PHE A 212 -0.72 5.60 -12.49
C PHE A 212 -0.87 7.11 -12.61
N MET A 213 -0.76 7.59 -13.84
CA MET A 213 -0.91 9.00 -14.21
C MET A 213 -1.72 9.14 -15.49
N PRO A 214 -2.89 9.80 -15.48
CA PRO A 214 -3.74 10.01 -16.66
C PRO A 214 -3.24 11.17 -17.55
N LYS A 215 -1.94 11.45 -17.51
CA LYS A 215 -1.21 12.41 -18.34
C LYS A 215 0.17 11.86 -18.69
N LEU A 216 0.73 12.36 -19.77
CA LEU A 216 2.14 12.16 -20.09
C LEU A 216 2.93 13.26 -19.38
N ASN A 217 4.03 12.87 -18.75
CA ASN A 217 5.01 13.80 -18.21
C ASN A 217 6.02 14.16 -19.30
#